data_AF-A0A9Q3C275-F1
#
_entry.id   AF-A0A9Q3C275-F1
#
_cell.length_a   1.000
_cell.length_b   1.000
_cell.length_c   1.000
_cell.angle_alpha   90.00
_cell.angle_beta   90.00
_cell.angle_gamma   90.00
#
_symmetry.space_group_name_H-M   'P 1'
#
loop_
_entity.id
_entity.type
_entity.pdbx_description
1 polymer ?
#
loop_
_entity_poly.entity_id
_entity_poly.type
_entity_poly.pdbx_seq_one_letter_code
_entity_poly.pdbx_strand_id
1 'polypeptide(L)'
;MYRGNTSFDSIHISQDKPAGKLSTKLQSVQQDVKEELESAIKCFKKYADKNRASSPDFQPGNKVWLASKKIKTTLPTKKLSERWFGPFEFLKEIGSHAYHLRFPQQWK
;
A
#
# COMPACT_ATOMS: atom_id res chain seq x y z
N MET A 1 48.05 13.61 -6.35
CA MET A 1 48.16 13.02 -7.70
C MET A 1 47.86 11.53 -7.58
N TYR A 2 46.74 11.02 -8.12
CA TYR A 2 46.44 9.58 -8.12
C TYR A 2 46.46 9.07 -9.56
N ARG A 3 47.35 8.11 -9.86
CA ARG A 3 47.46 7.42 -11.15
C ARG A 3 46.32 6.42 -11.25
N GLY A 4 45.43 6.59 -12.23
CA GLY A 4 44.46 5.57 -12.60
C GLY A 4 45.19 4.38 -13.23
N ASN A 5 45.03 3.20 -12.65
CA ASN A 5 45.15 1.97 -13.41
C ASN A 5 43.79 1.83 -14.13
N THR A 6 43.82 1.84 -15.45
CA THR A 6 42.71 1.41 -16.29
C THR A 6 43.16 0.13 -16.98
N SER A 7 43.40 -0.92 -16.20
CA SER A 7 43.35 -2.28 -16.75
C SER A 7 41.91 -2.72 -16.66
N PHE A 8 41.16 -2.53 -17.74
CA PHE A 8 39.87 -3.21 -17.87
C PHE A 8 40.21 -4.64 -18.23
N ASP A 9 40.36 -5.49 -17.21
CA ASP A 9 40.58 -6.92 -17.42
C ASP A 9 39.45 -7.42 -18.34
N SER A 10 39.86 -7.86 -19.52
CA SER A 10 38.96 -8.40 -20.54
C SER A 10 38.08 -9.46 -19.89
N ILE A 11 36.77 -9.21 -19.85
CA ILE A 11 35.80 -10.22 -19.40
C ILE A 11 35.89 -11.36 -20.41
N HIS A 12 36.62 -12.42 -20.05
CA HIS A 12 36.61 -13.67 -20.81
C HIS A 12 35.19 -14.24 -20.73
N ILE A 13 34.40 -13.96 -21.76
CA ILE A 13 33.11 -14.60 -21.96
C ILE A 13 33.42 -16.01 -22.45
N SER A 14 33.47 -16.96 -21.52
CA SER A 14 33.58 -18.39 -21.83
C SER A 14 32.44 -18.77 -22.78
N GLN A 15 32.80 -19.19 -23.99
CA GLN A 15 31.91 -19.44 -25.14
C GLN A 15 30.94 -20.63 -24.97
N ASP A 16 30.77 -21.22 -23.79
CA ASP A 16 30.18 -22.55 -23.69
C ASP A 16 28.96 -22.65 -22.77
N LYS A 17 28.02 -21.72 -22.94
CA LYS A 17 26.64 -21.93 -22.48
C LYS A 17 25.66 -21.56 -23.59
N PRO A 18 25.00 -22.54 -24.24
CA PRO A 18 24.04 -22.23 -25.29
C PRO A 18 22.94 -21.33 -24.70
N ALA A 19 22.56 -20.28 -25.43
CA ALA A 19 21.61 -19.27 -24.98
C ALA A 19 20.31 -19.86 -24.39
N GLY A 20 19.87 -21.01 -24.88
CA GLY A 20 18.73 -21.75 -24.34
C GLY A 20 18.91 -22.19 -22.88
N LYS A 21 20.08 -22.69 -22.47
CA LYS A 21 20.35 -23.11 -21.07
C LYS A 21 20.39 -21.92 -20.11
N LEU A 22 20.79 -20.74 -20.58
CA LEU A 22 20.75 -19.51 -19.80
C LEU A 22 19.30 -19.04 -19.61
N SER A 23 18.52 -19.03 -20.69
CA SER A 23 17.11 -18.64 -20.65
C SER A 23 16.31 -19.54 -19.69
N THR A 24 16.48 -20.86 -19.75
CA THR A 24 15.76 -21.78 -18.86
C THR A 24 16.18 -21.58 -17.39
N LYS A 25 17.47 -21.32 -17.13
CA LYS A 25 17.94 -21.05 -15.77
C LYS A 25 17.40 -19.73 -15.22
N LEU A 26 17.32 -18.69 -16.05
CA LEU A 26 16.72 -17.42 -15.65
C LEU A 26 15.22 -17.57 -15.35
N GLN A 27 14.50 -18.31 -16.20
CA GLN A 27 13.09 -18.61 -15.99
C GLN A 27 12.87 -19.38 -14.68
N SER A 28 13.71 -20.38 -14.38
CA SER A 28 13.59 -21.14 -13.12
C SER A 28 13.79 -20.23 -11.91
N VAL A 29 14.84 -19.40 -11.93
CA VAL A 29 15.14 -18.48 -10.82
C VAL A 29 14.04 -17.43 -10.65
N GLN A 30 13.47 -16.92 -11.74
CA GLN A 30 12.34 -15.99 -11.70
C GLN A 30 11.11 -16.65 -11.07
N GLN A 31 10.85 -17.92 -11.39
CA GLN A 31 9.75 -18.68 -10.82
C GLN A 31 9.95 -18.89 -9.32
N ASP A 32 11.15 -19.31 -8.89
CA ASP A 32 11.48 -19.51 -7.48
C ASP A 32 11.28 -18.22 -6.67
N VAL A 33 11.78 -17.09 -7.18
CA VAL A 33 11.64 -15.78 -6.52
C VAL A 33 10.18 -15.33 -6.46
N LYS A 34 9.40 -15.60 -7.50
CA LYS A 34 7.97 -15.26 -7.53
C LYS A 34 7.20 -16.06 -6.48
N GLU A 35 7.48 -17.35 -6.35
CA GLU A 35 6.83 -18.22 -5.36
C GLU A 35 7.15 -17.79 -3.93
N GLU A 36 8.42 -17.48 -3.65
CA GLU A 36 8.83 -16.99 -2.34
C GLU A 36 8.17 -15.64 -2.01
N LEU A 37 8.08 -14.74 -3.00
CA LEU A 37 7.40 -13.46 -2.84
C LEU A 37 5.90 -13.64 -2.56
N GLU A 38 5.22 -14.53 -3.28
CA GLU A 38 3.81 -14.84 -3.04
C GLU A 38 3.58 -15.42 -1.65
N SER A 39 4.48 -16.31 -1.20
CA SER A 39 4.48 -16.87 0.16
C SER A 39 4.63 -15.77 1.21
N ALA A 40 5.62 -14.89 1.04
CA ALA A 40 5.84 -13.76 1.93
C ALA A 40 4.62 -12.83 2.00
N ILE A 41 4.04 -12.45 0.85
CA ILE A 41 2.82 -11.63 0.78
C ILE A 41 1.66 -12.30 1.53
N LYS A 42 1.46 -13.61 1.37
CA LYS A 42 0.42 -14.37 2.09
C LYS A 42 0.65 -14.34 3.60
N CYS A 43 1.88 -14.53 4.04
CA CYS A 43 2.25 -14.45 5.45
C CYS A 43 1.96 -13.05 6.02
N PHE A 44 2.42 -11.99 5.36
CA PHE A 44 2.15 -10.61 5.79
C PHE A 44 0.65 -10.31 5.83
N LYS A 45 -0.10 -10.75 4.81
CA LYS A 45 -1.55 -10.58 4.76
C LYS A 45 -2.23 -11.22 5.97
N LYS A 46 -1.86 -12.45 6.34
CA LYS A 46 -2.43 -13.14 7.51
C LYS A 46 -2.27 -12.34 8.80
N TYR A 47 -1.09 -11.77 9.04
CA TYR A 47 -0.84 -10.98 10.25
C TYR A 47 -1.49 -9.60 10.20
N ALA A 48 -1.51 -8.95 9.04
CA ALA A 48 -2.18 -7.66 8.84
C ALA A 48 -3.70 -7.77 9.01
N ASP A 49 -4.32 -8.80 8.42
CA ASP A 49 -5.76 -9.04 8.46
C ASP A 49 -6.23 -9.52 9.85
N LYS A 50 -5.34 -10.10 10.68
CA LYS A 50 -5.68 -10.60 12.03
C LYS A 50 -6.36 -9.56 12.92
N ASN A 51 -5.93 -8.30 12.82
CA ASN A 51 -6.46 -7.19 13.63
C ASN A 51 -7.45 -6.30 12.85
N ARG A 52 -7.75 -6.65 11.59
CA ARG A 52 -8.61 -5.85 10.73
C ARG A 52 -10.05 -6.27 10.97
N ALA A 53 -10.88 -5.33 11.43
CA ALA A 53 -12.32 -5.55 11.50
C ALA A 53 -12.92 -5.45 10.09
N SER A 54 -13.92 -6.29 9.81
CA SER A 54 -14.73 -6.13 8.60
C SER A 54 -15.36 -4.73 8.59
N SER A 55 -15.41 -4.15 7.41
CA SER A 55 -16.08 -2.89 7.20
C SER A 55 -17.57 -3.01 7.55
N PRO A 56 -18.15 -2.05 8.30
CA PRO A 56 -19.58 -2.05 8.57
C PRO A 56 -20.37 -1.84 7.28
N ASP A 57 -21.49 -2.55 7.14
CA ASP A 57 -22.38 -2.39 5.98
C ASP A 57 -23.17 -1.07 6.12
N PHE A 58 -22.72 -0.03 5.40
CA PHE A 58 -23.44 1.23 5.32
C PHE A 58 -24.33 1.27 4.07
N GLN A 59 -25.60 1.63 4.25
CA GLN A 59 -26.55 1.83 3.16
C GLN A 59 -26.65 3.32 2.82
N PRO A 60 -26.77 3.71 1.54
CA PRO A 60 -26.99 5.09 1.13
C PRO A 60 -28.15 5.73 1.91
N GLY A 61 -27.91 6.91 2.47
CA GLY A 61 -28.86 7.61 3.35
C GLY A 61 -28.65 7.39 4.85
N ASN A 62 -27.82 6.43 5.26
CA ASN A 62 -27.43 6.29 6.66
C ASN A 62 -26.67 7.52 7.15
N LYS A 63 -26.96 7.94 8.39
CA LYS A 63 -26.24 9.03 9.06
C LYS A 63 -25.07 8.48 9.85
N VAL A 64 -23.86 8.93 9.54
CA VAL A 64 -22.61 8.45 10.14
C VAL A 64 -21.82 9.60 10.75
N TRP A 65 -21.13 9.31 11.86
CA TRP A 65 -20.26 10.27 12.53
C TRP A 65 -18.84 10.14 12.01
N LEU A 66 -18.16 11.28 11.81
CA LEU A 66 -16.78 11.31 11.32
C LEU A 66 -15.81 11.56 12.48
N ALA A 67 -14.85 10.65 12.69
CA ALA A 67 -13.85 10.83 13.72
C ALA A 67 -12.89 11.98 13.39
N SER A 68 -12.70 12.92 14.33
CA SER A 68 -11.84 14.10 14.13
C SER A 68 -10.34 13.82 14.25
N LYS A 69 -9.94 12.59 14.63
CA LYS A 69 -8.57 12.27 15.07
C LYS A 69 -7.46 12.67 14.08
N LYS A 70 -7.77 12.66 12.78
CA LYS A 70 -6.85 12.96 11.66
C LYS A 70 -7.24 14.22 10.85
N ILE A 71 -8.26 14.95 11.29
CA ILE A 71 -8.75 16.16 10.61
C ILE A 71 -8.11 17.38 11.30
N LYS A 72 -7.63 18.34 10.52
CA LYS A 72 -7.11 19.59 11.06
C LYS A 72 -8.29 20.46 11.46
N THR A 73 -8.49 20.64 12.75
CA THR A 73 -9.51 21.55 13.28
C THR A 73 -8.97 22.98 13.28
N THR A 74 -9.85 23.97 13.12
CA THR A 74 -9.51 25.41 13.27
C THR A 74 -9.08 25.75 14.71
N LEU A 75 -9.38 24.88 15.67
CA LEU A 75 -9.08 25.11 17.08
C LEU A 75 -7.58 24.94 17.38
N PRO A 76 -7.01 25.78 18.28
CA PRO A 76 -5.57 25.81 18.54
C PRO A 76 -5.07 24.58 19.29
N THR A 77 -5.94 23.88 20.03
CA THR A 77 -5.56 22.69 20.80
C THR A 77 -6.53 21.53 20.56
N LYS A 78 -5.97 20.32 20.45
CA LYS A 78 -6.75 19.08 20.22
C LYS A 78 -7.63 18.67 21.40
N LYS A 79 -7.31 19.13 22.61
CA LYS A 79 -8.08 18.82 23.83
C LYS A 79 -9.47 19.46 23.80
N LEU A 80 -9.58 20.63 23.17
CA LEU A 80 -10.83 21.37 23.04
C LEU A 80 -11.52 21.13 21.69
N SER A 81 -10.91 20.33 20.80
CA SER A 81 -11.56 19.98 19.54
C SER A 81 -12.60 18.88 19.71
N GLU A 82 -13.68 18.99 18.95
CA GLU A 82 -14.70 17.95 18.84
C GLU A 82 -14.06 16.60 18.50
N ARG A 83 -14.50 15.52 19.17
CA ARG A 83 -14.00 14.16 18.94
C ARG A 83 -14.65 13.51 17.71
N TRP A 84 -15.89 13.87 17.44
CA TRP A 84 -16.72 13.38 16.36
C TRP A 84 -17.42 14.56 15.72
N PHE A 85 -17.26 14.70 14.40
CA PHE A 85 -18.04 15.64 13.62
C PHE A 85 -19.36 14.99 13.24
N GLY A 86 -20.39 15.84 13.13
CA GLY A 86 -21.80 15.49 13.12
C GLY A 86 -22.24 14.36 12.19
N PRO A 87 -23.55 14.02 12.22
CA PRO A 87 -24.09 13.01 11.34
C PRO A 87 -24.07 13.50 9.90
N PHE A 88 -23.18 12.94 9.09
CA PHE A 88 -23.16 13.13 7.63
C PHE A 88 -23.91 12.00 6.95
N GLU A 89 -24.56 12.32 5.83
CA GLU A 89 -25.25 11.32 5.04
C GLU A 89 -24.24 10.53 4.21
N PHE A 90 -24.29 9.21 4.34
CA PHE A 90 -23.54 8.30 3.50
C PHE A 90 -24.15 8.27 2.09
N LEU A 91 -23.31 8.49 1.08
CA LEU A 91 -23.74 8.53 -0.32
C LEU A 91 -23.45 7.21 -1.04
N LYS A 92 -22.19 6.75 -0.99
CA LYS A 92 -21.74 5.52 -1.67
C LYS A 92 -20.42 5.01 -1.10
N GLU A 93 -20.17 3.73 -1.30
CA GLU A 93 -18.87 3.12 -1.07
C GLU A 93 -17.96 3.39 -2.28
N ILE A 94 -16.75 3.88 -2.02
CA ILE A 94 -15.72 4.11 -3.04
C ILE A 94 -14.77 2.91 -3.10
N GLY A 95 -14.59 2.23 -1.96
CA GLY A 95 -13.87 0.98 -1.85
C GLY A 95 -13.99 0.43 -0.45
N SER A 96 -13.35 -0.71 -0.21
CA SER A 96 -13.57 -1.55 0.98
C SER A 96 -13.58 -0.80 2.33
N HIS A 97 -12.84 0.30 2.50
CA HIS A 97 -12.81 1.09 3.75
C HIS A 97 -12.92 2.60 3.49
N ALA A 98 -13.38 2.99 2.29
CA ALA A 98 -13.44 4.37 1.84
C ALA A 98 -14.86 4.72 1.42
N TYR A 99 -15.44 5.71 2.07
CA TYR A 99 -16.85 6.07 1.95
C TYR A 99 -17.00 7.51 1.49
N HIS A 100 -17.94 7.75 0.58
CA HIS A 100 -18.31 9.09 0.15
C HIS A 100 -19.42 9.64 1.05
N LEU A 101 -19.18 10.79 1.68
CA LEU A 101 -20.13 11.44 2.58
C LEU A 101 -20.61 12.77 1.98
N ARG A 102 -21.85 13.14 2.25
CA ARG A 102 -22.39 14.46 1.91
C ARG A 102 -21.99 15.46 2.99
N PHE A 103 -21.10 16.39 2.65
CA PHE A 103 -20.74 17.53 3.49
C PHE A 103 -21.53 18.78 3.11
N PRO A 104 -21.85 19.68 4.06
CA PRO A 104 -22.35 21.00 3.75
C PRO A 104 -21.29 21.83 3.01
N GLN A 105 -21.72 22.75 2.16
CA GLN A 105 -20.83 23.55 1.30
C GLN A 105 -19.79 24.39 2.07
N GLN A 106 -20.07 24.71 3.33
CA GLN A 106 -19.21 25.48 4.23
C GLN A 106 -18.30 24.61 5.13
N TRP A 107 -18.10 23.34 4.80
CA TRP A 107 -17.18 22.47 5.55
C TRP A 107 -15.72 22.88 5.30
N LYS A 108 -14.92 22.94 6.37
CA LYS A 108 -13.60 23.59 6.41
C LYS A 108 -12.52 22.70 6.99
#